data_AF-A0A7Y8NZF4-F1
#
_entry.id   AF-A0A7Y8NZF4-F1
#
_cell.length_a   1.000
_cell.length_b   1.000
_cell.length_c   1.000
_cell.angle_alpha   90.00
_cell.angle_beta   90.00
_cell.angle_gamma   90.00
#
_symmetry.space_group_name_H-M   'P 1'
#
loop_
_entity.id
_entity.type
_entity.pdbx_description
1 polymer ?
#
loop_
_entity_poly.entity_id
_entity_poly.type
_entity_poly.pdbx_seq_one_letter_code
_entity_poly.pdbx_strand_id
1 'polypeptide(L)'
;MTNKSMVIGFSKLTREQKRDFVASLFEDHKSAAAQLDCFLHSDKSLQKRFEEFSENTISNYFLPYGIVPNIVINDEIFHLPMVIEESSVVAAASNSAKFWASRGGFHAQVLGMTKLGHVHFLWNEDPA
;
A
#
# COMPACT_ATOMS: atom_id res chain seq x y z
N MET A 1 11.12 -28.94 12.21
CA MET A 1 12.33 -29.24 11.40
C MET A 1 12.37 -28.26 10.24
N THR A 2 13.18 -27.20 10.34
CA THR A 2 13.23 -26.15 9.32
C THR A 2 14.02 -26.69 8.12
N ASN A 3 13.32 -27.01 7.03
CA ASN A 3 13.95 -27.49 5.82
C ASN A 3 14.75 -26.33 5.20
N LYS A 4 16.08 -26.39 5.33
CA LYS A 4 17.05 -25.36 4.93
C LYS A 4 17.37 -25.47 3.43
N SER A 5 16.36 -25.73 2.59
CA SER A 5 16.51 -25.90 1.15
C SER A 5 15.90 -24.74 0.38
N MET A 6 16.49 -24.41 -0.77
CA MET A 6 16.04 -23.34 -1.65
C MET A 6 14.68 -23.70 -2.26
N VAL A 7 13.72 -22.78 -2.18
CA VAL A 7 12.37 -22.98 -2.74
C VAL A 7 12.38 -22.64 -4.22
N ILE A 8 12.13 -23.65 -5.07
CA ILE A 8 12.10 -23.50 -6.53
C ILE A 8 10.67 -23.57 -7.02
N GLY A 9 10.28 -22.65 -7.91
CA GLY A 9 8.95 -22.67 -8.55
C GLY A 9 7.81 -22.11 -7.70
N PHE A 10 8.11 -21.39 -6.60
CA PHE A 10 7.11 -20.80 -5.71
C PHE A 10 6.04 -19.97 -6.44
N SER A 11 6.44 -19.22 -7.46
CA SER A 11 5.53 -18.39 -8.25
C SER A 11 4.40 -19.17 -8.95
N LYS A 12 4.65 -20.44 -9.30
CA LYS A 12 3.70 -21.32 -9.99
C LYS A 12 2.64 -21.92 -9.06
N LEU A 13 2.84 -21.84 -7.75
CA LEU A 13 1.91 -22.35 -6.76
C LEU A 13 0.63 -21.50 -6.71
N THR A 14 -0.49 -22.13 -6.37
CA THR A 14 -1.71 -21.40 -6.03
C THR A 14 -1.52 -20.61 -4.74
N ARG A 15 -2.38 -19.63 -4.48
CA ARG A 15 -2.34 -18.85 -3.23
C ARG A 15 -2.41 -19.77 -2.00
N GLU A 16 -3.30 -20.75 -1.99
CA GLU A 16 -3.45 -21.73 -0.91
C GLU A 16 -2.16 -22.52 -0.70
N GLN A 17 -1.53 -22.98 -1.78
CA GLN A 17 -0.26 -23.71 -1.70
C GLN A 17 0.88 -22.82 -1.18
N LYS A 18 0.93 -21.55 -1.59
CA LYS A 18 1.90 -20.57 -1.08
C LYS A 18 1.67 -20.32 0.42
N ARG A 19 0.42 -20.11 0.83
CA ARG A 19 0.02 -19.95 2.24
C ARG A 19 0.41 -21.19 3.05
N ASP A 20 0.09 -22.39 2.57
CA ASP A 20 0.38 -23.65 3.29
C ASP A 20 1.89 -23.89 3.42
N PHE A 21 2.65 -23.57 2.37
CA PHE A 21 4.11 -23.58 2.44
C PHE A 21 4.60 -22.64 3.54
N VAL A 22 4.15 -21.38 3.57
CA VAL A 22 4.55 -20.41 4.60
C VAL A 22 4.11 -20.86 5.99
N ALA A 23 2.88 -21.35 6.14
CA ALA A 23 2.34 -21.84 7.40
C ALA A 23 3.12 -23.05 7.94
N SER A 24 3.65 -23.91 7.06
CA SER A 24 4.48 -25.06 7.45
C SER A 24 5.82 -24.69 8.12
N LEU A 25 6.22 -23.41 8.02
CA LEU A 25 7.44 -22.91 8.68
C LEU A 25 7.24 -22.62 10.18
N PHE A 26 5.99 -22.61 10.65
CA PHE A 26 5.61 -22.36 12.04
C PHE A 26 5.30 -23.68 12.76
N GLU A 27 5.50 -23.72 14.09
CA GLU A 27 5.16 -24.89 14.90
C GLU A 27 3.66 -25.20 14.87
N ASP A 28 2.83 -24.16 14.98
CA ASP A 28 1.38 -24.26 14.80
C ASP A 28 0.98 -23.84 13.37
N HIS A 29 1.17 -24.77 12.45
CA HIS A 29 0.85 -24.59 11.04
C HIS A 29 -0.63 -24.26 10.78
N LYS A 30 -1.56 -24.77 11.60
CA LYS A 30 -3.01 -24.52 11.40
C LYS A 30 -3.36 -23.10 11.79
N SER A 31 -2.85 -22.63 12.94
CA SER A 31 -3.07 -21.26 13.38
C SER A 31 -2.44 -20.26 12.41
N ALA A 32 -1.23 -20.51 11.93
CA ALA A 32 -0.56 -19.64 10.95
C ALA A 32 -1.37 -19.50 9.64
N ALA A 33 -1.85 -20.61 9.09
CA ALA A 33 -2.70 -20.58 7.89
C ALA A 33 -4.01 -19.82 8.14
N ALA A 34 -4.66 -20.05 9.28
CA ALA A 34 -5.89 -19.38 9.64
C ALA A 34 -5.69 -17.85 9.79
N GLN A 35 -4.61 -17.42 10.45
CA GLN A 35 -4.27 -16.00 10.59
C GLN A 35 -4.06 -15.32 9.23
N LEU A 36 -3.38 -15.98 8.30
CA LEU A 36 -3.20 -15.47 6.94
C LEU A 36 -4.55 -15.35 6.21
N ASP A 37 -5.46 -16.30 6.39
CA ASP A 37 -6.77 -16.25 5.72
C ASP A 37 -7.72 -15.21 6.36
N CYS A 38 -7.51 -14.82 7.63
CA CYS A 38 -8.33 -13.82 8.32
C CYS A 38 -8.33 -12.43 7.65
N PHE A 39 -7.31 -12.11 6.86
CA PHE A 39 -7.23 -10.83 6.14
C PHE A 39 -7.79 -10.89 4.72
N LEU A 40 -8.25 -12.07 4.27
CA LEU A 40 -8.89 -12.17 2.96
C LEU A 40 -10.23 -11.45 2.94
N HIS A 41 -10.51 -10.85 1.80
CA HIS A 41 -11.80 -10.23 1.56
C HIS A 41 -12.87 -11.31 1.38
N SER A 42 -14.04 -11.13 1.99
CA SER A 42 -15.15 -12.09 1.92
C SER A 42 -15.73 -12.22 0.51
N ASP A 43 -15.76 -11.12 -0.24
CA ASP A 43 -16.05 -11.12 -1.68
C ASP A 43 -14.84 -11.65 -2.48
N LYS A 44 -15.03 -12.82 -3.10
CA LYS A 44 -14.01 -13.51 -3.90
C LYS A 44 -13.58 -12.74 -5.14
N SER A 45 -14.46 -11.95 -5.74
CA SER A 45 -14.14 -11.16 -6.93
C SER A 45 -13.21 -10.00 -6.58
N LEU A 46 -13.42 -9.35 -5.44
CA LEU A 46 -12.54 -8.33 -4.90
C LEU A 46 -11.21 -8.92 -4.44
N GLN A 47 -11.25 -10.07 -3.74
CA GLN A 47 -10.04 -10.77 -3.34
C GLN A 47 -9.16 -11.12 -4.55
N LYS A 48 -9.77 -11.59 -5.64
CA LYS A 48 -9.04 -11.89 -6.88
C LYS A 48 -8.32 -10.67 -7.45
N ARG A 49 -8.93 -9.48 -7.41
CA ARG A 49 -8.28 -8.24 -7.85
C ARG A 49 -7.08 -7.88 -6.99
N PHE A 50 -7.16 -8.11 -5.67
CA PHE A 50 -6.01 -7.90 -4.78
C PHE A 50 -4.86 -8.85 -5.09
N GLU A 51 -5.16 -10.09 -5.45
CA GLU A 51 -4.15 -11.07 -5.88
C GLU A 51 -3.48 -10.69 -7.20
N GLU A 52 -4.16 -9.94 -8.08
CA GLU A 52 -3.62 -9.47 -9.37
C GLU A 52 -2.72 -8.23 -9.24
N PHE A 53 -2.74 -7.51 -8.11
CA PHE A 53 -1.92 -6.30 -7.92
C PHE A 53 -0.44 -6.58 -7.66
N SER A 54 -0.10 -7.76 -7.17
CA SER A 54 1.28 -8.12 -6.79
C SER A 54 1.53 -9.59 -7.05
N GLU A 55 2.78 -9.94 -7.33
CA GLU A 55 3.17 -11.35 -7.39
C GLU A 55 3.27 -11.96 -5.97
N ASN A 56 3.10 -13.29 -5.90
CA ASN A 56 3.28 -14.07 -4.67
C ASN A 56 2.42 -13.65 -3.46
N THR A 57 1.29 -12.99 -3.70
CA THR A 57 0.28 -12.67 -2.69
C THR A 57 -0.23 -13.93 -1.99
N ILE A 58 -0.19 -13.94 -0.66
CA ILE A 58 -0.72 -15.03 0.19
C ILE A 58 -1.89 -14.57 1.08
N SER A 59 -1.96 -13.27 1.35
CA SER A 59 -2.91 -12.60 2.24
C SER A 59 -2.94 -11.11 1.91
N ASN A 60 -3.89 -10.37 2.50
CA ASN A 60 -3.91 -8.92 2.45
C ASN A 60 -3.36 -8.33 3.75
N TYR A 61 -3.16 -7.01 3.76
CA TYR A 61 -2.82 -6.26 4.97
C TYR A 61 -3.73 -5.03 5.06
N PHE A 62 -4.39 -4.85 6.20
CA PHE A 62 -5.24 -3.69 6.44
C PHE A 62 -4.45 -2.61 7.17
N LEU A 63 -4.54 -1.38 6.67
CA LEU A 63 -4.07 -0.18 7.36
C LEU A 63 -5.28 0.66 7.79
N PRO A 64 -5.19 1.40 8.92
CA PRO A 64 -6.24 2.31 9.34
C PRO A 64 -6.57 3.32 8.24
N TYR A 65 -7.85 3.42 7.90
CA TYR A 65 -8.37 4.38 6.92
C TYR A 65 -9.15 5.47 7.67
N GLY A 66 -8.57 6.66 7.72
CA GLY A 66 -9.13 7.84 8.37
C GLY A 66 -9.57 8.91 7.38
N ILE A 67 -10.22 9.94 7.91
CA ILE A 67 -10.61 11.16 7.18
C ILE A 67 -10.16 12.37 7.98
N VAL A 68 -9.54 13.33 7.31
CA VAL A 68 -9.31 14.68 7.81
C VAL A 68 -10.40 15.60 7.25
N PRO A 69 -11.34 16.07 8.09
CA PRO A 69 -12.46 16.86 7.61
C PRO A 69 -12.10 18.35 7.44
N ASN A 70 -12.91 19.03 6.63
CA ASN A 70 -12.97 20.51 6.56
C ASN A 70 -11.66 21.18 6.15
N ILE A 71 -10.92 20.59 5.22
CA ILE A 71 -9.77 21.25 4.61
C ILE A 71 -10.29 22.22 3.57
N VAL A 72 -10.01 23.51 3.73
CA VAL A 72 -10.38 24.53 2.74
C VAL A 72 -9.19 24.79 1.83
N ILE A 73 -9.31 24.55 0.53
CA ILE A 73 -8.28 24.84 -0.48
C ILE A 73 -8.93 25.66 -1.59
N ASN A 74 -8.39 26.84 -1.89
CA ASN A 74 -8.93 27.76 -2.91
C ASN A 74 -10.44 27.97 -2.75
N ASP A 75 -10.88 28.29 -1.52
CA ASP A 75 -12.28 28.49 -1.12
C ASP A 75 -13.22 27.27 -1.25
N GLU A 76 -12.70 26.09 -1.62
CA GLU A 76 -13.46 24.84 -1.68
C GLU A 76 -13.17 23.93 -0.48
N ILE A 77 -14.22 23.27 0.04
CA ILE A 77 -14.14 22.40 1.21
C ILE A 77 -13.91 20.94 0.77
N PHE A 78 -12.87 20.32 1.32
CA PHE A 78 -12.49 18.93 1.11
C PHE A 78 -12.50 18.13 2.41
N HIS A 79 -12.77 16.83 2.27
CA HIS A 79 -12.58 15.82 3.31
C HIS A 79 -11.54 14.83 2.81
N LEU A 80 -10.33 14.91 3.36
CA LEU A 80 -9.18 14.18 2.84
C LEU A 80 -9.10 12.77 3.43
N PRO A 81 -9.21 11.71 2.62
CA PRO A 81 -8.89 10.36 3.07
C PRO A 81 -7.40 10.21 3.36
N MET A 82 -7.07 9.53 4.45
CA MET A 82 -5.70 9.21 4.85
C MET A 82 -5.59 7.75 5.28
N VAL A 83 -4.53 7.08 4.86
CA VAL A 83 -4.22 5.70 5.27
C VAL A 83 -2.84 5.71 5.93
N ILE A 84 -2.79 5.55 7.26
CA ILE A 84 -1.56 5.62 8.05
C ILE A 84 -1.72 4.92 9.40
N GLU A 85 -0.66 4.30 9.91
CA GLU A 85 -0.62 3.60 11.19
C GLU A 85 -0.28 4.50 12.39
N GLU A 86 0.37 5.63 12.13
CA GLU A 86 0.90 6.50 13.17
C GLU A 86 -0.22 7.24 13.94
N SER A 87 -0.19 7.09 15.26
CA SER A 87 -1.13 7.76 16.15
C SER A 87 -0.98 9.28 16.05
N SER A 88 -2.10 10.00 16.20
CA SER A 88 -2.18 11.46 16.19
C SER A 88 -1.93 12.17 14.85
N VAL A 89 -1.43 11.53 13.79
CA VAL A 89 -1.21 12.20 12.49
C VAL A 89 -2.51 12.78 11.92
N VAL A 90 -3.56 11.97 11.85
CA VAL A 90 -4.90 12.40 11.38
C VAL A 90 -5.48 13.49 12.28
N ALA A 91 -5.26 13.40 13.60
CA ALA A 91 -5.75 14.38 14.56
C ALA A 91 -5.04 15.73 14.42
N ALA A 92 -3.71 15.72 14.24
CA ALA A 92 -2.91 16.91 14.01
C ALA A 92 -3.31 17.59 12.69
N ALA A 93 -3.45 16.82 11.61
CA ALA A 93 -3.91 17.34 10.31
C ALA A 93 -5.31 17.96 10.42
N SER A 94 -6.23 17.32 11.14
CA SER A 94 -7.59 17.85 11.39
C SER A 94 -7.58 19.13 12.21
N ASN A 95 -6.72 19.23 13.22
CA ASN A 95 -6.58 20.44 14.02
C ASN A 95 -6.04 21.61 13.19
N SER A 96 -5.02 21.35 12.36
CA SER A 96 -4.47 22.35 11.42
C SER A 96 -5.50 22.77 10.37
N ALA A 97 -6.25 21.83 9.80
CA ALA A 97 -7.31 22.12 8.82
C ALA A 97 -8.36 23.06 9.43
N LYS A 98 -8.86 22.74 10.62
CA LYS A 98 -9.80 23.59 11.37
C LYS A 98 -9.22 24.98 11.66
N PHE A 99 -7.96 25.05 12.08
CA PHE A 99 -7.29 26.32 12.37
C PHE A 99 -7.24 27.23 11.13
N TRP A 100 -6.85 26.70 9.97
CA TRP A 100 -6.72 27.48 8.74
C TRP A 100 -8.05 27.75 8.04
N ALA A 101 -9.06 26.88 8.19
CA ALA A 101 -10.37 27.06 7.56
C ALA A 101 -11.01 28.43 7.87
N SER A 102 -10.91 28.88 9.13
CA SER A 102 -11.42 30.20 9.56
C SER A 102 -10.56 31.40 9.12
N ARG A 103 -9.42 31.17 8.45
CA ARG A 103 -8.43 32.17 8.02
C ARG A 103 -8.29 32.24 6.49
N GLY A 104 -9.29 31.75 5.76
CA GLY A 104 -9.27 31.70 4.29
C GLY A 104 -8.66 30.41 3.73
N GLY A 105 -8.37 29.42 4.58
CA GLY A 105 -7.87 28.12 4.12
C GLY A 105 -6.48 28.18 3.51
N PHE A 106 -6.18 27.15 2.72
CA PHE A 106 -4.95 27.02 1.95
C PHE A 106 -5.16 27.57 0.53
N HIS A 107 -4.11 28.15 -0.05
CA HIS A 107 -4.10 28.57 -1.45
C HIS A 107 -3.06 27.74 -2.20
N ALA A 108 -3.46 27.16 -3.33
CA ALA A 108 -2.61 26.27 -4.11
C ALA A 108 -2.79 26.48 -5.62
N GLN A 109 -1.69 26.38 -6.37
CA GLN A 109 -1.67 26.47 -7.83
C GLN A 109 -0.85 25.33 -8.43
N VAL A 110 -1.34 24.76 -9.53
CA VAL A 110 -0.59 23.77 -10.33
C VAL A 110 0.37 24.51 -11.26
N LEU A 111 1.68 24.31 -11.09
CA LEU A 111 2.72 24.94 -11.92
C LEU A 111 3.00 24.19 -13.23
N GLY A 112 2.67 22.89 -13.30
CA GLY A 112 2.86 22.07 -14.50
C GLY A 112 2.48 20.61 -14.29
N MET A 113 2.16 19.90 -15.37
CA MET A 113 1.78 18.47 -15.35
C MET A 113 2.69 17.58 -16.21
N THR A 114 3.70 18.16 -16.86
CA THR A 114 4.65 17.43 -17.72
C THR A 114 5.62 16.61 -16.86
N LYS A 115 5.83 15.34 -17.24
CA LYS A 115 6.81 14.44 -16.62
C LYS A 115 8.07 14.39 -17.47
N LEU A 116 9.22 14.34 -16.82
CA LEU A 116 10.51 14.13 -17.49
C LEU A 116 10.73 12.62 -17.70
N GLY A 117 11.11 12.25 -18.92
CA GLY A 117 11.62 10.93 -19.26
C GLY A 117 13.10 11.05 -19.62
N HIS A 118 13.94 10.20 -19.06
CA HIS A 118 15.38 10.21 -19.34
C HIS A 118 15.76 9.00 -20.19
N VAL A 119 16.63 9.22 -21.17
CA VAL A 119 17.30 8.17 -21.94
C VAL A 119 18.79 8.38 -21.76
N HIS A 120 19.46 7.40 -21.16
CA HIS A 120 20.90 7.44 -20.93
C HIS A 120 21.61 6.62 -22.00
N PHE A 121 22.52 7.27 -22.73
CA PHE A 121 23.39 6.60 -23.69
C PHE A 121 24.78 6.45 -23.07
N LEU A 122 25.36 5.26 -23.25
CA LEU A 122 26.76 5.02 -22.98
C LEU A 122 27.50 5.07 -24.32
N TRP A 123 28.49 5.95 -24.41
CA TRP A 123 29.35 6.09 -25.58
C TRP A 123 30.77 5.69 -25.16
N ASN A 124 31.34 4.67 -25.81
CA ASN A 124 32.60 4.05 -25.43
C ASN A 124 33.79 4.41 -26.34
N GLU A 125 33.66 5.44 -27.18
CA GLU A 125 34.80 5.92 -27.99
C GLU A 125 35.28 7.29 -27.50
N ASP A 126 36.60 7.42 -27.37
CA ASP A 126 37.28 8.69 -27.10
C ASP A 126 37.01 9.64 -28.28
N PRO A 127 36.62 10.92 -28.06
CA PRO A 127 36.54 11.87 -29.15
C PRO A 127 37.97 12.15 -29.62
N ALA A 128 38.31 11.63 -30.81
CA ALA A 128 39.55 11.94 -31.52
C ALA A 128 39.68 13.44 -31.85
#